data_AF-W9B1K4-F1
#
_entry.id   AF-W9B1K4-F1
#
_cell.length_a   1.000
_cell.length_b   1.000
_cell.length_c   1.000
_cell.angle_alpha   90.00
_cell.angle_beta   90.00
_cell.angle_gamma   90.00
#
_symmetry.space_group_name_H-M   'P 1'
#
loop_
_entity.id
_entity.type
_entity.pdbx_description
1 polymer ?
#
loop_
_entity_poly.entity_id
_entity_poly.type
_entity_poly.pdbx_seq_one_letter_code
_entity_poly.pdbx_strand_id
1 'polypeptide(L)'
;MRSKPLVVPALAGTALAAFTLLGCSGAATAVADPAVLTPAPSPAPAPAPAPPAAPKNVIDHDGSFVVGTDIVPGVYASAGPVGDGTCSWRRIAAAPAGQTGDTIDRAFTHEAQVVQIDATDGTFKTTGCQTWQLTDQAPPGPGLPPVLQGLKLKAYLDGLNRNAAQYNATHPDDPAAPSSPEPAPAPGPAPAPTP
;
A
#
# COMPACT_ATOMS: atom_id res chain seq x y z
N MET A 1 -21.26 17.50 25.03
CA MET A 1 -22.74 17.55 24.94
C MET A 1 -23.25 16.12 24.77
N ARG A 2 -24.50 15.80 25.16
CA ARG A 2 -24.96 14.40 25.30
C ARG A 2 -25.12 13.68 23.95
N SER A 3 -24.65 12.43 23.90
CA SER A 3 -24.94 11.47 22.84
C SER A 3 -26.42 11.09 22.78
N LYS A 4 -26.91 10.67 21.62
CA LYS A 4 -28.08 9.78 21.51
C LYS A 4 -27.99 8.92 20.23
N PRO A 5 -28.22 7.59 20.32
CA PRO A 5 -28.18 6.69 19.18
C PRO A 5 -29.53 6.66 18.45
N LEU A 6 -29.55 6.05 17.26
CA LEU A 6 -30.79 5.69 16.58
C LEU A 6 -30.78 4.17 16.32
N VAL A 7 -31.79 3.49 16.88
CA VAL A 7 -31.97 2.05 16.87
C VAL A 7 -33.07 1.67 15.89
N VAL A 8 -32.94 0.48 15.30
CA VAL A 8 -33.85 -0.21 14.38
C VAL A 8 -35.29 -0.32 14.94
N PRO A 9 -36.31 -0.58 14.10
CA PRO A 9 -36.71 -1.99 13.96
C PRO A 9 -37.18 -2.42 12.56
N ALA A 10 -37.01 -3.71 12.27
CA ALA A 10 -37.75 -4.41 11.22
C ALA A 10 -39.20 -4.68 11.69
N LEU A 11 -40.13 -4.87 10.76
CA LEU A 11 -41.47 -5.39 11.06
C LEU A 11 -41.82 -6.58 10.18
N ALA A 12 -42.25 -7.65 10.85
CA ALA A 12 -42.80 -8.86 10.24
C ALA A 12 -44.28 -8.64 9.84
N GLY A 13 -44.81 -9.53 9.01
CA GLY A 13 -46.11 -9.35 8.36
C GLY A 13 -47.34 -9.74 9.19
N THR A 14 -48.50 -9.70 8.53
CA THR A 14 -49.79 -10.23 9.01
C THR A 14 -50.64 -10.64 7.81
N ALA A 15 -51.59 -11.56 8.03
CA ALA A 15 -52.30 -12.27 6.96
C ALA A 15 -53.84 -12.17 7.08
N LEU A 16 -54.52 -12.57 6.00
CA LEU A 16 -55.93 -12.99 5.90
C LEU A 16 -57.05 -11.97 6.21
N ALA A 17 -57.92 -11.77 5.22
CA ALA A 17 -59.36 -12.04 5.35
C ALA A 17 -60.04 -12.04 3.96
N ALA A 18 -61.00 -12.94 3.74
CA ALA A 18 -61.81 -13.00 2.51
C ALA A 18 -63.17 -12.31 2.70
N PHE A 19 -63.79 -11.82 1.61
CA PHE A 19 -65.18 -11.38 1.63
C PHE A 19 -65.95 -11.76 0.35
N THR A 20 -67.18 -12.20 0.57
CA THR A 20 -68.23 -12.56 -0.39
C THR A 20 -69.57 -12.07 0.18
N LEU A 21 -70.65 -11.82 -0.56
CA LEU A 21 -70.98 -11.94 -1.99
C LEU A 21 -71.73 -10.64 -2.41
N LEU A 22 -72.21 -10.54 -3.68
CA LEU A 22 -73.63 -10.32 -4.06
C LEU A 22 -73.78 -9.65 -5.46
N GLY A 23 -74.74 -10.11 -6.28
CA GLY A 23 -75.55 -9.19 -7.10
C GLY A 23 -75.37 -9.12 -8.64
N CYS A 24 -75.86 -10.14 -9.35
CA CYS A 24 -76.61 -10.10 -10.62
C CYS A 24 -76.41 -9.01 -11.73
N SER A 25 -76.10 -9.52 -12.92
CA SER A 25 -76.80 -9.28 -14.21
C SER A 25 -76.53 -8.01 -15.04
N GLY A 26 -75.83 -8.22 -16.16
CA GLY A 26 -75.84 -7.35 -17.35
C GLY A 26 -75.30 -8.10 -18.56
N ALA A 27 -76.17 -8.75 -19.35
CA ALA A 27 -75.77 -9.47 -20.55
C ALA A 27 -75.86 -8.55 -21.78
N ALA A 28 -74.73 -8.30 -22.45
CA ALA A 28 -74.67 -7.68 -23.77
C ALA A 28 -73.65 -8.41 -24.63
N THR A 29 -74.13 -9.15 -25.63
CA THR A 29 -73.29 -9.81 -26.62
C THR A 29 -72.79 -8.80 -27.65
N ALA A 30 -71.48 -8.57 -27.72
CA ALA A 30 -70.85 -7.81 -28.79
C ALA A 30 -69.64 -8.58 -29.32
N VAL A 31 -69.80 -9.08 -30.55
CA VAL A 31 -68.82 -9.52 -31.55
C VAL A 31 -67.36 -9.77 -31.13
N ALA A 32 -66.86 -10.96 -31.47
CA ALA A 32 -65.43 -11.26 -31.42
C ALA A 32 -64.66 -10.47 -32.49
N ASP A 33 -63.61 -9.77 -32.07
CA ASP A 33 -62.61 -9.16 -32.94
C ASP A 33 -61.25 -9.83 -32.66
N PRO A 34 -60.59 -10.47 -33.65
CA PRO A 34 -59.33 -11.18 -33.44
C PRO A 34 -58.14 -10.21 -33.45
N ALA A 35 -58.11 -9.30 -32.48
CA ALA A 35 -57.00 -8.37 -32.27
C ALA A 35 -55.74 -9.13 -31.80
N VAL A 36 -54.90 -9.41 -32.80
CA VAL A 36 -53.58 -10.08 -32.74
C VAL A 36 -52.82 -9.80 -31.45
N LEU A 37 -52.43 -10.88 -30.75
CA LEU A 37 -51.46 -10.83 -29.66
C LEU A 37 -50.07 -10.46 -30.20
N THR A 38 -49.74 -9.18 -30.27
CA THR A 38 -48.34 -8.75 -30.43
C THR A 38 -47.58 -9.07 -29.15
N PRO A 39 -46.52 -9.91 -29.18
CA PRO A 39 -45.69 -10.12 -28.01
C PRO A 39 -45.01 -8.82 -27.60
N ALA A 40 -45.01 -8.50 -26.31
CA ALA A 40 -44.18 -7.40 -25.80
C ALA A 40 -42.70 -7.69 -26.12
N PRO A 41 -41.90 -6.69 -26.56
CA PRO A 41 -40.49 -6.92 -26.82
C PRO A 41 -39.77 -7.30 -25.51
N SER A 42 -39.10 -8.45 -25.52
CA SER A 42 -38.22 -8.85 -24.41
C SER A 42 -37.19 -7.76 -24.12
N PRO A 43 -36.84 -7.48 -22.84
CA PRO A 43 -35.72 -6.62 -22.52
C PRO A 43 -34.45 -7.14 -23.19
N ALA A 44 -33.72 -6.26 -23.86
CA ALA A 44 -32.41 -6.60 -24.40
C ALA A 44 -31.48 -7.03 -23.25
N PRO A 45 -30.61 -8.04 -23.43
CA PRO A 45 -29.64 -8.43 -22.41
C PRO A 45 -28.80 -7.22 -21.99
N ALA A 46 -28.68 -7.00 -20.68
CA ALA A 46 -27.78 -5.98 -20.16
C ALA A 46 -26.33 -6.29 -20.61
N PRO A 47 -25.50 -5.26 -20.92
CA PRO A 47 -24.11 -5.49 -21.27
C PRO A 47 -23.41 -6.31 -20.19
N ALA A 48 -22.69 -7.36 -20.60
CA ALA A 48 -21.88 -8.14 -19.67
C ALA A 48 -20.86 -7.21 -18.97
N PRO A 49 -20.55 -7.42 -17.68
CA PRO A 49 -19.52 -6.66 -16.99
C PRO A 49 -18.20 -6.71 -17.79
N ALA A 50 -17.57 -5.55 -17.96
CA ALA A 50 -16.24 -5.50 -18.57
C ALA A 50 -15.26 -6.39 -17.78
N PRO A 51 -14.31 -7.07 -18.44
CA PRO A 51 -13.28 -7.83 -17.75
C PRO A 51 -12.59 -6.98 -16.68
N PRO A 52 -12.26 -7.53 -15.49
CA PRO A 52 -11.52 -6.79 -14.47
C PRO A 52 -10.24 -6.18 -15.05
N ALA A 53 -9.98 -4.91 -14.72
CA ALA A 53 -8.72 -4.28 -15.08
C ALA A 53 -7.56 -5.06 -14.44
N ALA A 54 -6.45 -5.21 -15.16
CA ALA A 54 -5.27 -5.85 -14.59
C ALA A 54 -4.70 -4.98 -13.44
N PRO A 55 -4.15 -5.60 -12.38
CA PRO A 55 -3.51 -4.87 -11.28
C PRO A 55 -2.39 -3.97 -11.79
N LYS A 56 -2.34 -2.74 -11.27
CA LYS A 56 -1.37 -1.71 -11.66
C LYS A 56 0.00 -1.95 -11.01
N ASN A 57 1.03 -1.37 -11.62
CA ASN A 57 2.39 -1.24 -11.08
C ASN A 57 2.76 0.21 -10.71
N VAL A 58 1.81 1.14 -10.78
CA VAL A 58 1.95 2.55 -10.43
C VAL A 58 0.75 2.97 -9.58
N ILE A 59 1.02 3.72 -8.51
CA ILE A 59 0.03 4.27 -7.58
C ILE A 59 0.18 5.79 -7.60
N ASP A 60 -0.63 6.45 -8.42
CA ASP A 60 -0.56 7.88 -8.76
C ASP A 60 -1.49 8.77 -7.93
N HIS A 61 -2.28 8.18 -7.03
CA HIS A 61 -3.22 8.90 -6.16
C HIS A 61 -3.30 8.30 -4.76
N ASP A 62 -3.80 9.11 -3.82
CA ASP A 62 -4.14 8.66 -2.47
C ASP A 62 -5.30 7.65 -2.50
N GLY A 63 -5.30 6.71 -1.56
CA GLY A 63 -6.34 5.68 -1.50
C GLY A 63 -5.93 4.41 -0.75
N SER A 64 -6.82 3.43 -0.81
CA SER A 64 -6.60 2.04 -0.40
C SER A 64 -6.62 1.16 -1.65
N PHE A 65 -5.65 0.26 -1.76
CA PHE A 65 -5.42 -0.60 -2.92
C PHE A 65 -5.32 -2.05 -2.48
N VAL A 66 -6.18 -2.91 -3.00
CA VAL A 66 -6.19 -4.36 -2.73
C VAL A 66 -5.02 -5.01 -3.49
N VAL A 67 -4.14 -5.69 -2.77
CA VAL A 67 -2.96 -6.31 -3.38
C VAL A 67 -3.38 -7.54 -4.20
N GLY A 68 -2.79 -7.70 -5.38
CA GLY A 68 -3.17 -8.72 -6.37
C GLY A 68 -4.41 -8.38 -7.19
N THR A 69 -5.19 -7.35 -6.81
CA THR A 69 -6.38 -6.90 -7.55
C THR A 69 -6.19 -5.52 -8.15
N ASP A 70 -5.90 -4.51 -7.32
CA ASP A 70 -5.69 -3.13 -7.77
C ASP A 70 -4.22 -2.85 -8.08
N ILE A 71 -3.30 -3.49 -7.34
CA ILE A 71 -1.85 -3.33 -7.48
C ILE A 71 -1.12 -4.68 -7.43
N VAL A 72 -0.02 -4.82 -8.18
CA VAL A 72 0.84 -6.01 -8.11
C VAL A 72 1.72 -5.99 -6.85
N PRO A 73 2.01 -7.15 -6.23
CA PRO A 73 3.00 -7.23 -5.15
C PRO A 73 4.42 -6.95 -5.68
N GLY A 74 5.30 -6.44 -4.82
CA GLY A 74 6.68 -6.08 -5.15
C GLY A 74 7.19 -4.86 -4.38
N VAL A 75 8.36 -4.34 -4.75
CA VAL A 75 8.97 -3.16 -4.12
C VAL A 75 8.46 -1.90 -4.80
N TYR A 76 7.95 -0.95 -4.03
CA TYR A 76 7.51 0.35 -4.50
C TYR A 76 8.38 1.47 -3.91
N ALA A 77 8.78 2.43 -4.75
CA ALA A 77 9.45 3.64 -4.32
C ALA A 77 8.57 4.87 -4.57
N SER A 78 8.60 5.82 -3.64
CA SER A 78 8.00 7.16 -3.76
C SER A 78 9.01 8.22 -3.32
N ALA A 79 9.00 9.37 -4.00
CA ALA A 79 9.91 10.48 -3.73
C ALA A 79 9.64 11.19 -2.38
N GLY A 80 8.59 10.82 -1.65
CA GLY A 80 8.24 11.38 -0.34
C GLY A 80 6.92 12.16 -0.38
N PRO A 81 6.77 13.23 0.43
CA PRO A 81 5.53 14.00 0.48
C PRO A 81 5.23 14.79 -0.81
N VAL A 82 3.94 15.09 -1.02
CA VAL A 82 3.51 16.11 -2.00
C VAL A 82 3.77 17.50 -1.42
N GLY A 83 4.73 18.24 -1.99
CA GLY A 83 5.13 19.56 -1.49
C GLY A 83 5.64 19.49 -0.05
N ASP A 84 5.34 20.51 0.76
CA ASP A 84 5.71 20.58 2.18
C ASP A 84 4.81 19.71 3.11
N GLY A 85 4.03 18.80 2.53
CA GLY A 85 3.15 17.89 3.27
C GLY A 85 3.88 16.76 3.99
N THR A 86 3.14 15.73 4.38
CA THR A 86 3.71 14.49 4.93
C THR A 86 3.18 13.28 4.16
N CYS A 87 4.08 12.39 3.75
CA CYS A 87 3.72 11.09 3.19
C CYS A 87 3.40 10.12 4.34
N SER A 88 2.22 9.51 4.30
CA SER A 88 1.89 8.39 5.18
C SER A 88 1.38 7.21 4.38
N TRP A 89 1.89 6.03 4.71
CA TRP A 89 1.45 4.78 4.13
C TRP A 89 1.28 3.70 5.20
N ARG A 90 0.56 2.64 4.85
CA ARG A 90 0.28 1.49 5.71
C ARG A 90 0.10 0.22 4.88
N ARG A 91 0.78 -0.84 5.26
CA ARG A 91 0.51 -2.22 4.82
C ARG A 91 -0.44 -2.89 5.80
N ILE A 92 -1.47 -3.55 5.29
CA ILE A 92 -2.53 -4.20 6.08
C ILE A 92 -2.61 -5.66 5.63
N ALA A 93 -2.62 -6.59 6.59
CA ALA A 93 -2.71 -8.02 6.33
C ALA A 93 -4.03 -8.40 5.65
N ALA A 94 -4.03 -9.50 4.89
CA ALA A 94 -5.27 -10.11 4.42
C ALA A 94 -6.10 -10.61 5.62
N ALA A 95 -7.42 -10.41 5.56
CA ALA A 95 -8.35 -10.79 6.63
C ALA A 95 -9.62 -11.46 6.08
N PRO A 96 -10.33 -12.25 6.91
CA PRO A 96 -11.62 -12.81 6.53
C PRO A 96 -12.65 -11.71 6.19
N ALA A 97 -13.62 -12.05 5.33
CA ALA A 97 -14.69 -11.14 4.94
C ALA A 97 -15.42 -10.54 6.16
N GLY A 98 -15.60 -9.22 6.15
CA GLY A 98 -16.20 -8.47 7.25
C GLY A 98 -15.25 -8.07 8.39
N GLN A 99 -13.96 -8.42 8.30
CA GLN A 99 -12.91 -7.99 9.24
C GLN A 99 -11.89 -7.08 8.56
N THR A 100 -11.23 -6.22 9.34
CA THR A 100 -10.05 -5.46 8.90
C THR A 100 -8.81 -6.19 9.38
N GLY A 101 -7.81 -6.37 8.50
CA GLY A 101 -6.55 -7.01 8.90
C GLY A 101 -5.69 -6.14 9.79
N ASP A 102 -4.73 -6.76 10.45
CA ASP A 102 -3.75 -6.07 11.27
C ASP A 102 -2.82 -5.20 10.42
N THR A 103 -2.28 -4.13 11.01
CA THR A 103 -1.24 -3.33 10.37
C THR A 103 0.07 -4.11 10.40
N ILE A 104 0.60 -4.48 9.23
CA ILE A 104 1.91 -5.12 9.08
C ILE A 104 3.01 -4.08 9.29
N ASP A 105 2.89 -2.94 8.62
CA ASP A 105 3.90 -1.88 8.63
C ASP A 105 3.25 -0.52 8.31
N ARG A 106 3.86 0.58 8.77
CA ARG A 106 3.45 1.94 8.43
C ARG A 106 4.58 2.95 8.58
N ALA A 107 4.51 4.02 7.80
CA ALA A 107 5.31 5.22 8.05
C ALA A 107 4.47 6.51 8.06
N PHE A 108 5.10 7.56 8.59
CA PHE A 108 4.67 8.95 8.53
C PHE A 108 5.96 9.77 8.44
N THR A 109 6.22 10.40 7.31
CA THR A 109 7.56 10.86 6.93
C THR A 109 7.53 12.04 5.96
N HIS A 110 8.58 12.87 6.04
CA HIS A 110 8.86 13.95 5.09
C HIS A 110 9.96 13.57 4.07
N GLU A 111 10.52 12.36 4.20
CA GLU A 111 11.58 11.83 3.34
C GLU A 111 11.03 10.91 2.24
N ALA A 112 11.86 10.61 1.23
CA ALA A 112 11.59 9.56 0.25
C ALA A 112 11.41 8.18 0.93
N GLN A 113 10.63 7.30 0.30
CA GLN A 113 10.23 6.02 0.88
C GLN A 113 10.37 4.87 -0.12
N VAL A 114 10.78 3.71 0.38
CA VAL A 114 10.76 2.45 -0.35
C VAL A 114 10.08 1.40 0.53
N VAL A 115 9.11 0.67 -0.01
CA VAL A 115 8.31 -0.31 0.73
C VAL A 115 8.18 -1.59 -0.09
N GLN A 116 8.43 -2.75 0.55
CA GLN A 116 8.03 -4.05 0.00
C GLN A 116 6.54 -4.25 0.29
N ILE A 117 5.74 -4.52 -0.74
CA ILE A 117 4.35 -4.97 -0.60
C ILE A 117 4.34 -6.47 -0.93
N ASP A 118 3.98 -7.31 0.03
CA ASP A 118 4.03 -8.77 -0.15
C ASP A 118 2.72 -9.29 -0.73
N ALA A 119 2.77 -10.43 -1.42
CA ALA A 119 1.56 -11.07 -2.00
C ALA A 119 0.55 -11.56 -0.94
N THR A 120 0.94 -11.58 0.33
CA THR A 120 0.11 -11.91 1.50
C THR A 120 -0.57 -10.69 2.13
N ASP A 121 -0.22 -9.48 1.69
CA ASP A 121 -0.90 -8.26 2.12
C ASP A 121 -2.33 -8.24 1.58
N GLY A 122 -3.27 -7.74 2.37
CA GLY A 122 -4.65 -7.53 1.93
C GLY A 122 -4.84 -6.17 1.29
N THR A 123 -4.22 -5.12 1.85
CA THR A 123 -4.42 -3.74 1.39
C THR A 123 -3.21 -2.87 1.68
N PHE A 124 -2.76 -2.13 0.68
CA PHE A 124 -1.86 -1.00 0.85
C PHE A 124 -2.67 0.29 0.88
N LYS A 125 -2.43 1.16 1.85
CA LYS A 125 -3.05 2.49 1.93
C LYS A 125 -1.99 3.57 1.93
N THR A 126 -2.16 4.60 1.10
CA THR A 126 -1.26 5.77 1.00
C THR A 126 -2.04 7.07 1.05
N THR A 127 -1.42 8.11 1.61
CA THR A 127 -1.99 9.47 1.74
C THR A 127 -0.87 10.51 1.76
N GLY A 128 -0.97 11.56 0.94
CA GLY A 128 -0.03 12.67 0.89
C GLY A 128 1.35 12.33 0.29
N CYS A 129 1.48 11.18 -0.36
CA CYS A 129 2.74 10.73 -0.96
C CYS A 129 2.78 11.06 -2.46
N GLN A 130 3.98 11.32 -2.99
CA GLN A 130 4.23 11.30 -4.44
C GLN A 130 3.94 9.91 -5.03
N THR A 131 3.73 9.85 -6.34
CA THR A 131 3.47 8.61 -7.09
C THR A 131 4.41 7.48 -6.68
N TRP A 132 3.84 6.36 -6.25
CA TRP A 132 4.61 5.14 -6.04
C TRP A 132 4.78 4.41 -7.37
N GLN A 133 6.01 3.98 -7.66
CA GLN A 133 6.30 3.14 -8.81
C GLN A 133 6.94 1.83 -8.34
N LEU A 134 6.48 0.72 -8.92
CA LEU A 134 7.15 -0.57 -8.79
C LEU A 134 8.60 -0.43 -9.30
N THR A 135 9.56 -0.89 -8.52
CA THR A 135 11.00 -0.71 -8.77
C THR A 135 11.76 -2.01 -8.60
N ASP A 136 12.80 -2.21 -9.42
CA ASP A 136 13.76 -3.31 -9.27
C ASP A 136 14.83 -3.01 -8.20
N GLN A 137 14.75 -1.85 -7.53
CA GLN A 137 15.54 -1.61 -6.33
C GLN A 137 15.26 -2.72 -5.32
N ALA A 138 16.33 -3.34 -4.81
CA ALA A 138 16.20 -4.27 -3.70
C ALA A 138 15.42 -3.57 -2.56
N PRO A 139 14.54 -4.30 -1.84
CA PRO A 139 13.89 -3.75 -0.66
C PRO A 139 14.96 -3.13 0.25
N PRO A 140 14.65 -2.07 1.03
CA PRO A 140 15.53 -1.65 2.11
C PRO A 140 15.65 -2.83 3.07
N GLY A 141 16.72 -3.61 2.90
CA GLY A 141 16.84 -4.90 3.54
C GLY A 141 16.87 -4.72 5.06
N PRO A 142 16.58 -5.79 5.82
CA PRO A 142 17.17 -5.90 7.15
C PRO A 142 18.66 -5.67 6.94
N GLY A 143 19.19 -4.55 7.46
CA GLY A 143 20.55 -4.11 7.14
C GLY A 143 21.49 -5.29 7.31
N LEU A 144 22.25 -5.62 6.25
CA LEU A 144 23.06 -6.84 6.13
C LEU A 144 23.57 -7.24 7.52
N PRO A 145 23.30 -8.48 8.00
CA PRO A 145 23.58 -8.87 9.38
C PRO A 145 24.99 -8.44 9.75
N PRO A 146 25.26 -7.85 10.93
CA PRO A 146 26.48 -7.07 11.19
C PRO A 146 27.80 -7.76 10.78
N VAL A 147 27.82 -9.09 10.83
CA VAL A 147 28.88 -9.96 10.30
C VAL A 147 29.17 -9.70 8.80
N LEU A 148 28.16 -9.66 7.92
CA LEU A 148 28.34 -9.41 6.48
C LEU A 148 28.77 -7.96 6.18
N GLN A 149 28.32 -6.97 6.96
CA GLN A 149 28.86 -5.60 6.85
C GLN A 149 30.32 -5.55 7.29
N GLY A 150 30.65 -6.21 8.41
CA GLY A 150 32.03 -6.36 8.89
C GLY A 150 32.94 -7.07 7.88
N LEU A 151 32.44 -8.10 7.21
CA LEU A 151 33.17 -8.81 6.14
C LEU A 151 33.35 -7.94 4.89
N LYS A 152 32.34 -7.16 4.48
CA LYS A 152 32.46 -6.21 3.37
C LYS A 152 33.48 -5.11 3.66
N LEU A 153 33.43 -4.53 4.87
CA LEU A 153 34.41 -3.55 5.34
C LEU A 153 35.82 -4.17 5.42
N LYS A 154 35.96 -5.38 5.97
CA LYS A 154 37.24 -6.07 6.04
C LYS A 154 37.82 -6.34 4.64
N ALA A 155 37.02 -6.84 3.69
CA ALA A 155 37.48 -7.08 2.32
C ALA A 155 37.93 -5.79 1.62
N TYR A 156 37.27 -4.65 1.91
CA TYR A 156 37.67 -3.33 1.44
C TYR A 156 39.01 -2.88 2.04
N LEU A 157 39.18 -2.98 3.36
CA LEU A 157 40.43 -2.64 4.07
C LEU A 157 41.61 -3.53 3.62
N ASP A 158 41.37 -4.85 3.47
CA ASP A 158 42.36 -5.78 2.92
C ASP A 158 42.69 -5.48 1.44
N GLY A 159 41.78 -4.84 0.71
CA GLY A 159 42.04 -4.27 -0.62
C GLY A 159 42.96 -3.05 -0.56
N LEU A 160 42.62 -2.05 0.27
CA LEU A 160 43.44 -0.85 0.45
C LEU A 160 44.87 -1.18 0.92
N ASN A 161 45.02 -2.09 1.89
CA ASN A 161 46.34 -2.52 2.37
C ASN A 161 47.18 -3.20 1.29
N ARG A 162 46.55 -4.01 0.41
CA ARG A 162 47.25 -4.61 -0.74
C ARG A 162 47.67 -3.55 -1.76
N ASN A 163 46.80 -2.60 -2.08
CA ASN A 163 47.12 -1.51 -2.99
C ASN A 163 48.28 -0.63 -2.46
N ALA A 164 48.29 -0.32 -1.16
CA ALA A 164 49.38 0.41 -0.51
C ALA A 164 50.70 -0.36 -0.54
N ALA A 165 50.67 -1.67 -0.27
CA ALA A 165 51.86 -2.52 -0.38
C ALA A 165 52.38 -2.62 -1.83
N GLN A 166 51.49 -2.69 -2.82
CA GLN A 166 51.85 -2.68 -4.24
C GLN A 166 52.42 -1.33 -4.69
N TYR A 167 51.88 -0.20 -4.21
CA TYR A 167 52.44 1.12 -4.46
C TYR A 167 53.88 1.21 -3.97
N ASN A 168 54.11 0.88 -2.69
CA ASN A 168 55.43 0.91 -2.06
C ASN A 168 56.44 -0.05 -2.74
N ALA A 169 55.99 -1.22 -3.20
CA ALA A 169 56.82 -2.17 -3.93
C ALA A 169 57.19 -1.72 -5.35
N THR A 170 56.46 -0.75 -5.92
CA THR A 170 56.69 -0.23 -7.28
C THR A 170 57.33 1.16 -7.30
N HIS A 171 57.38 1.85 -6.15
CA HIS A 171 57.94 3.19 -5.99
C HIS A 171 58.91 3.24 -4.79
N PRO A 172 60.04 2.51 -4.82
CA PRO A 172 60.95 2.38 -3.68
C PRO A 172 61.76 3.65 -3.36
N ASP A 173 61.92 4.55 -4.33
CA ASP A 173 62.68 5.80 -4.22
C ASP A 173 61.78 7.04 -4.01
N ASP A 174 60.45 6.86 -3.96
CA ASP A 174 59.55 7.95 -3.61
C ASP A 174 59.82 8.38 -2.15
N PRO A 175 59.96 9.70 -1.86
CA PRO A 175 60.04 10.16 -0.48
C PRO A 175 58.77 9.74 0.25
N ALA A 176 58.93 9.08 1.40
CA ALA A 176 57.81 8.62 2.21
C ALA A 176 56.77 9.74 2.39
N ALA A 177 55.50 9.41 2.13
CA ALA A 177 54.41 10.38 2.26
C ALA A 177 54.51 11.10 3.61
N PRO A 178 54.40 12.44 3.64
CA PRO A 178 54.60 13.20 4.85
C PRO A 178 53.67 12.66 5.93
N SER A 179 54.23 12.29 7.08
CA SER A 179 53.49 11.77 8.21
C SER A 179 52.29 12.67 8.47
N SER A 180 51.08 12.11 8.46
CA SER A 180 49.88 12.84 8.89
C SER A 180 50.19 13.51 10.24
N PRO A 181 49.89 14.81 10.42
CA PRO A 181 50.16 15.48 11.67
C PRO A 181 49.51 14.68 12.81
N GLU A 182 50.28 14.45 13.87
CA GLU A 182 49.81 13.71 15.04
C GLU A 182 48.48 14.32 15.51
N PRO A 183 47.43 13.51 15.75
CA PRO A 183 46.15 14.05 16.21
C PRO A 183 46.38 14.89 17.46
N ALA A 184 45.99 16.16 17.41
CA ALA A 184 46.17 17.06 18.54
C ALA A 184 45.59 16.41 19.81
N PRO A 185 46.31 16.46 20.96
CA PRO A 185 45.87 15.81 22.17
C PRO A 185 44.46 16.30 22.52
N ALA A 186 43.54 15.35 22.72
CA ALA A 186 42.15 15.66 23.02
C ALA A 186 42.09 16.62 24.21
N PRO A 187 41.25 17.69 24.18
CA PRO A 187 41.16 18.61 25.28
C PRO A 187 40.82 17.84 26.56
N GLY A 188 41.62 18.05 27.61
CA GLY A 188 41.42 17.40 28.90
C GLY A 188 40.01 17.70 29.45
N PRO A 189 39.47 16.81 30.31
CA PRO A 189 38.14 16.99 30.86
C PRO A 189 38.02 18.37 31.53
N ALA A 190 36.95 19.09 31.21
CA ALA A 190 36.69 20.42 31.77
C ALA A 190 36.65 20.33 33.32
N PRO A 191 37.18 21.33 34.03
CA PRO A 191 37.14 21.34 35.48
C PRO A 191 35.69 21.32 35.97
N ALA A 192 35.39 20.47 36.95
CA ALA A 192 34.08 20.42 37.57
C ALA A 192 33.74 21.79 38.20
N PRO A 193 32.47 22.25 38.14
CA PRO A 193 32.08 23.49 38.76
C PRO A 193 32.33 23.43 40.28
N THR A 194 33.06 24.40 40.80
CA THR A 194 33.18 24.63 42.25
C THR A 194 31.83 25.03 42.84
N PRO A 195 31.54 24.64 44.09
CA PRO A 195 30.28 24.91 44.78
C PRO A 195 30.08 26.40 45.11
#